data_AF-A0A318SWJ2-F1
#
_entry.id   AF-A0A318SWJ2-F1
#
_cell.length_a   1.000
_cell.length_b   1.000
_cell.length_c   1.000
_cell.angle_alpha   90.00
_cell.angle_beta   90.00
_cell.angle_gamma   90.00
#
_symmetry.space_group_name_H-M   'P 1'
#
loop_
_entity.id
_entity.type
_entity.pdbx_description
1 polymer ?
#
loop_
_entity_poly.entity_id
_entity_poly.type
_entity_poly.pdbx_seq_one_letter_code
_entity_poly.pdbx_strand_id
1 'polypeptide(L)' 'GRRHIRPMLFIAALTAIRGKNDLAAAYKAFLKAGKPKRLALAAIMRKIIIRANARIRDQIAPKPQLT' A
#
# COMPACT_ATOMS: atom_id res chain seq x y z
N GLY A 1 2.34 -4.24 -17.38
CA GLY A 1 2.52 -4.00 -15.93
C GLY A 1 3.66 -3.03 -15.69
N ARG A 2 3.49 -2.02 -14.84
CA ARG A 2 4.45 -0.92 -14.64
C ARG A 2 5.73 -1.38 -13.92
N ARG A 3 6.58 -2.11 -14.64
CA ARG A 3 7.78 -2.80 -14.10
C ARG A 3 8.75 -1.84 -13.43
N HIS A 4 8.87 -0.62 -13.96
CA HIS A 4 9.71 0.45 -13.42
C HIS A 4 9.28 0.95 -12.02
N ILE A 5 8.00 0.82 -11.66
CA ILE A 5 7.48 1.29 -10.36
C ILE A 5 7.70 0.24 -9.26
N ARG A 6 7.88 -1.03 -9.65
CA ARG A 6 7.98 -2.16 -8.71
C ARG A 6 9.17 -2.02 -7.74
N PRO A 7 10.38 -1.62 -8.17
CA PRO A 7 11.50 -1.35 -7.27
C PRO A 7 11.21 -0.23 -6.27
N MET A 8 10.63 0.89 -6.73
CA MET A 8 10.25 2.00 -5.85
C MET A 8 9.21 1.58 -4.82
N LEU A 9 8.18 0.85 -5.24
CA LEU A 9 7.16 0.31 -4.34
C LEU A 9 7.74 -0.71 -3.35
N PHE A 10 8.73 -1.48 -3.77
CA PHE A 10 9.41 -2.43 -2.89
C PHE A 10 10.16 -1.70 -1.77
N ILE A 11 10.93 -0.66 -2.11
CA ILE A 11 11.62 0.19 -1.13
C ILE A 11 10.61 0.86 -0.19
N ALA A 12 9.54 1.44 -0.74
CA ALA A 12 8.48 2.06 0.06
C ALA A 12 7.76 1.06 0.98
N ALA A 13 7.53 -0.17 0.53
CA ALA A 13 6.97 -1.22 1.37
C ALA A 13 7.95 -1.62 2.48
N LEU A 14 9.25 -1.72 2.17
CA LEU A 14 10.29 -2.07 3.14
C LEU A 14 10.45 -1.03 4.25
N THR A 15 10.37 0.26 3.91
CA THR A 15 10.36 1.34 4.90
C THR A 15 9.05 1.36 5.69
N ALA A 16 7.91 1.14 5.03
CA ALA A 16 6.62 1.12 5.68
C ALA A 16 6.51 0.04 6.76
N ILE A 17 7.02 -1.16 6.52
CA ILE A 17 6.95 -2.26 7.51
C ILE A 17 7.88 -2.07 8.72
N ARG A 18 8.89 -1.20 8.62
CA ARG A 18 9.82 -0.90 9.71
C ARG A 18 9.29 0.17 10.68
N GLY A 19 8.30 0.95 10.27
CA GLY A 19 7.70 2.01 11.09
C GLY A 19 6.60 1.52 12.05
N LYS A 20 6.05 2.46 12.85
CA LYS A 20 4.86 2.25 13.69
C LYS A 20 3.59 2.67 12.93
N ASN A 21 3.18 1.89 11.94
CA ASN A 21 1.99 2.18 11.14
C ASN A 21 1.12 0.92 10.93
N ASP A 22 -0.10 1.14 10.44
CA ASP A 22 -1.06 0.09 10.12
C ASP A 22 -0.53 -0.90 9.05
N LEU A 23 0.40 -0.47 8.20
CA LEU A 23 1.03 -1.35 7.18
C LEU A 23 1.98 -2.36 7.84
N ALA A 24 2.73 -1.94 8.86
CA ALA A 24 3.59 -2.80 9.65
C ALA A 24 2.77 -3.81 10.46
N ALA A 25 1.63 -3.38 11.03
CA ALA A 25 0.70 -4.29 11.69
C ALA A 25 0.13 -5.34 10.73
N ALA A 26 -0.30 -4.93 9.53
CA ALA A 26 -0.79 -5.84 8.50
C ALA A 26 0.30 -6.83 8.04
N TYR A 27 1.55 -6.38 7.89
CA TYR A 27 2.68 -7.25 7.56
C TYR A 27 2.92 -8.30 8.65
N LYS A 28 2.94 -7.90 9.92
CA LYS A 28 3.07 -8.82 11.05
C LYS A 28 1.91 -9.83 11.11
N ALA A 29 0.69 -9.41 10.82
CA ALA A 29 -0.46 -10.30 10.75
C ALA A 29 -0.29 -11.37 9.65
N PHE A 30 0.24 -10.99 8.48
CA PHE A 30 0.55 -11.96 7.42
C PHE A 30 1.64 -12.96 7.81
N LEU A 31 2.68 -12.50 8.52
CA LEU A 31 3.71 -13.40 9.05
C LEU A 31 3.15 -14.34 10.12
N LYS A 32 2.31 -13.85 11.03
CA LYS A 32 1.63 -14.66 12.05
C LYS A 32 0.72 -15.72 11.43
N ALA A 33 0.11 -15.41 10.29
CA ALA A 33 -0.69 -16.35 9.50
C ALA A 33 0.15 -17.34 8.67
N GLY A 34 1.48 -17.39 8.84
CA GLY A 34 2.37 -18.33 8.13
C GLY A 34 2.60 -18.00 6.66
N LYS A 35 2.21 -16.80 6.18
CA LYS A 35 2.36 -16.45 4.77
C LYS A 35 3.82 -16.16 4.41
N PRO A 36 4.28 -16.51 3.19
CA PRO A 36 5.63 -16.22 2.77
C PRO A 36 5.90 -14.72 2.71
N LYS A 37 7.10 -14.30 3.14
CA LYS A 37 7.52 -12.88 3.25
C LYS A 37 7.33 -12.11 1.92
N ARG A 38 7.61 -12.75 0.78
CA ARG A 38 7.42 -12.15 -0.55
C ARG A 38 5.95 -11.81 -0.84
N LEU A 39 5.02 -12.68 -0.45
CA LEU A 39 3.59 -12.44 -0.62
C LEU A 39 3.10 -11.33 0.31
N ALA A 40 3.58 -11.32 1.56
CA ALA A 40 3.27 -10.26 2.51
C ALA A 40 3.74 -8.89 1.98
N LEU A 41 4.97 -8.80 1.45
CA LEU A 41 5.48 -7.58 0.81
C LEU A 41 4.65 -7.18 -0.41
N ALA A 42 4.24 -8.14 -1.25
CA ALA A 42 3.37 -7.86 -2.40
C ALA A 42 2.00 -7.31 -1.98
N ALA A 43 1.42 -7.83 -0.90
CA ALA A 43 0.18 -7.30 -0.33
C ALA A 43 0.34 -5.87 0.21
N ILE A 44 1.45 -5.57 0.88
CA ILE A 44 1.76 -4.20 1.34
C ILE A 44 1.92 -3.25 0.15
N MET A 45 2.67 -3.63 -0.89
CA MET A 45 2.78 -2.86 -2.13
C MET A 45 1.40 -2.56 -2.73
N ARG A 46 0.50 -3.56 -2.76
CA ARG A 46 -0.87 -3.38 -3.23
C ARG A 46 -1.66 -2.40 -2.36
N LYS A 47 -1.54 -2.49 -1.03
CA LYS A 47 -2.23 -1.59 -0.07
C LYS A 47 -1.77 -0.14 -0.23
N ILE A 48 -0.48 0.09 -0.52
CA ILE A 48 0.06 1.43 -0.81
C ILE A 48 -0.60 2.02 -2.07
N ILE A 49 -0.65 1.25 -3.16
CA ILE A 49 -1.27 1.69 -4.43
C ILE A 49 -2.75 2.01 -4.24
N ILE A 50 -3.49 1.16 -3.52
CA ILE A 50 -4.92 1.38 -3.26
C ILE A 50 -5.13 2.69 -2.49
N ARG A 51 -4.32 2.95 -1.45
CA ARG A 51 -4.40 4.22 -0.70
C ARG A 51 -4.07 5.44 -1.56
N ALA A 52 -3.03 5.35 -2.39
CA ALA A 52 -2.67 6.42 -3.31
C ALA A 52 -3.79 6.70 -4.31
N ASN A 53 -4.33 5.64 -4.93
CA ASN A 53 -5.43 5.76 -5.89
C ASN A 53 -6.71 6.29 -5.24
N ALA A 54 -7.01 5.90 -4.00
CA ALA A 54 -8.14 6.43 -3.25
C ALA A 54 -7.99 7.95 -3.06
N ARG A 55 -6.81 8.42 -2.60
CA ARG A 55 -6.57 9.87 -2.45
C ARG A 55 -6.65 10.64 -3.77
N ILE A 56 -6.10 10.09 -4.84
CA ILE A 56 -6.18 10.71 -6.18
C ILE A 56 -7.64 10.79 -6.62
N ARG A 57 -8.43 9.72 -6.42
CA ARG A 57 -9.85 9.73 -6.71
C ARG A 57 -10.59 10.78 -5.89
N ASP A 58 -10.30 10.89 -4.60
CA ASP A 58 -10.96 11.86 -3.71
C ASP A 58 -10.60 13.31 -4.09
N GLN A 59 -9.43 13.54 -4.69
CA GLN A 59 -9.01 14.85 -5.21
C GLN A 59 -9.60 15.19 -6.59
N ILE A 60 -9.80 14.19 -7.45
CA ILE A 60 -10.33 14.37 -8.81
C ILE A 60 -11.86 14.33 -8.82
N ALA A 61 -12.49 13.69 -7.83
CA ALA A 61 -13.94 13.63 -7.73
C ALA A 61 -14.51 15.06 -7.75
N PRO A 62 -15.47 15.35 -8.66
CA PRO A 62 -16.10 16.66 -8.71
C PRO A 62 -16.72 16.94 -7.35
N LYS A 63 -16.30 18.05 -6.73
CA LYS A 63 -16.98 18.58 -5.53
C LYS A 63 -18.45 18.72 -5.88
N PRO A 64 -19.40 18.17 -5.09
CA PRO A 64 -20.81 18.39 -5.36
C PRO A 64 -21.04 19.90 -5.35
N GLN A 65 -21.45 20.43 -6.50
CA GLN A 65 -21.83 21.83 -6.64
C GLN A 65 -23.11 21.98 -5.83
N LEU A 66 -22.99 22.60 -4.64
CA LEU A 66 -24.15 23.02 -3.85
C LEU A 66 -24.88 24.07 -4.70
N THR A 67 -26.01 23.65 -5.29
CA THR A 67 -27.03 24.53 -5.86
C THR A 67 -28.00 24.93 -4.75
#